data_AF-W1RTZ2-F1
#
_entry.id   AF-W1RTZ2-F1
#
_cell.length_a   1.000
_cell.length_b   1.000
_cell.length_c   1.000
_cell.angle_alpha   90.00
_cell.angle_beta   90.00
_cell.angle_gamma   90.00
#
_symmetry.space_group_name_H-M   'P 1'
#
loop_
_entity.id
_entity.type
_entity.pdbx_description
1 polymer ?
#
loop_
_entity_poly.entity_id
_entity_poly.type
_entity_poly.pdbx_seq_one_letter_code
_entity_poly.pdbx_strand_id
1 'polypeptide(L)' 'MADHAFLNEVNTRRTFAIISHPDAAQPFNA' A
#
# COMPACT_ATOMS: atom_id res chain seq x y z
N MET A 1 -18.20 -18.61 -13.24
CA MET A 1 -17.68 -18.53 -11.86
C MET A 1 -16.20 -18.25 -11.96
N ALA A 2 -15.69 -17.18 -11.33
CA ALA A 2 -14.25 -16.92 -11.32
C ALA A 2 -13.53 -17.96 -10.45
N ASP A 3 -12.29 -18.28 -10.79
CA ASP A 3 -11.48 -19.26 -10.06
C ASP A 3 -11.23 -18.82 -8.61
N HIS A 4 -11.30 -19.77 -7.67
CA HIS A 4 -11.16 -19.48 -6.24
C HIS A 4 -9.74 -19.03 -5.89
N ALA A 5 -8.71 -19.55 -6.55
CA ALA A 5 -7.34 -19.10 -6.32
C ALA A 5 -7.15 -17.65 -6.77
N PHE A 6 -7.68 -17.30 -7.95
CA PHE A 6 -7.70 -15.92 -8.43
C PHE A 6 -8.39 -14.96 -7.46
N LEU A 7 -9.57 -15.30 -6.95
CA LEU A 7 -10.30 -14.44 -5.99
C LEU A 7 -9.54 -14.26 -4.67
N ASN A 8 -8.91 -15.32 -4.17
CA ASN A 8 -8.12 -15.24 -2.94
C ASN A 8 -6.95 -14.26 -3.09
N GLU A 9 -6.23 -14.28 -4.22
CA GLU A 9 -5.15 -13.33 -4.46
C GLU A 9 -5.64 -11.89 -4.63
N VAL A 10 -6.79 -11.67 -5.26
CA VAL A 10 -7.34 -10.31 -5.43
C VAL A 10 -7.69 -9.72 -4.06
N ASN A 11 -8.26 -10.53 -3.17
CA ASN A 11 -8.68 -10.09 -1.83
C ASN A 11 -7.53 -9.69 -0.90
N THR A 12 -6.30 -10.15 -1.15
CA THR A 12 -5.12 -9.79 -0.34
C THR A 12 -4.43 -8.50 -0.78
N ARG A 13 -4.73 -7.97 -1.97
CA ARG A 13 -4.04 -6.79 -2.53
C ARG A 13 -4.49 -5.50 -1.84
N ARG A 14 -3.51 -4.69 -1.41
CA ARG A 14 -3.71 -3.33 -0.90
C ARG A 14 -2.78 -2.37 -1.63
N THR A 15 -3.37 -1.52 -2.48
CA THR A 15 -2.64 -0.54 -3.29
C THR A 15 -2.91 0.86 -2.76
N PHE A 16 -1.87 1.56 -2.36
CA PHE A 16 -1.98 2.94 -1.85
C PHE A 16 -0.73 3.74 -2.23
N ALA A 17 -0.85 5.06 -2.15
CA ALA A 17 0.24 6.00 -2.31
C ALA A 17 0.28 6.94 -1.09
N ILE A 18 1.49 7.40 -0.76
CA ILE A 18 1.69 8.41 0.29
C ILE A 18 1.99 9.73 -0.41
N ILE A 19 1.27 10.78 -0.05
CA ILE A 19 1.52 12.14 -0.52
C ILE A 19 1.80 12.98 0.72
N SER A 20 3.00 13.52 0.80
CA SER A 20 3.46 14.28 1.96
C SER A 20 4.34 15.44 1.53
N HIS A 21 4.58 16.35 2.47
CA HIS A 21 5.57 17.42 2.31
C HIS A 21 6.97 16.80 2.08
N PRO A 22 7.88 17.43 1.30
CA PRO A 22 9.23 16.93 1.05
C PRO A 22 10.00 16.54 2.32
N ASP A 23 9.81 17.30 3.39
CA ASP A 23 10.51 17.10 4.67
C ASP A 23 9.79 16.17 5.65
N ALA A 24 8.63 15.60 5.28
CA ALA A 24 7.83 14.79 6.21
C ALA A 24 8.50 13.49 6.68
N ALA A 25 9.57 13.07 5.99
CA ALA A 25 10.39 11.90 6.36
C ALA A 25 11.67 12.27 7.12
N GLN A 26 11.91 13.56 7.40
CA GLN A 26 13.10 13.96 8.15
C GLN A 26 13.04 13.39 9.58
N PRO A 27 14.09 12.70 10.05
CA PRO A 27 14.14 12.25 11.44
C PRO A 27 14.13 13.48 12.35
N PHE A 28 13.26 13.49 13.35
CA PHE A 28 13.11 14.59 14.32
C PHE A 28 14.35 14.83 15.21
N ASN A 29 15.40 14.02 15.06
CA ASN A 29 16.64 14.12 15.83
C ASN A 29 17.81 14.42 14.88
N ALA A 30 18.04 15.70 14.60
CA ALA A 30 19.26 16.24 14.03
C ALA A 30 19.98 17.10 15.08
#